data_AF-A0AAW8IHP8-F1
#
_entry.id   AF-A0AAW8IHP8-F1
#
_cell.length_a   1.000
_cell.length_b   1.000
_cell.length_c   1.000
_cell.angle_alpha   90.00
_cell.angle_beta   90.00
_cell.angle_gamma   90.00
#
_symmetry.space_group_name_H-M   'P 1'
#
loop_
_entity.id
_entity.type
_entity.pdbx_description
1 polymer ?
#
loop_
_entity_poly.entity_id
_entity_poly.type
_entity_poly.pdbx_seq_one_letter_code
_entity_poly.pdbx_strand_id
1 'polypeptide(L)'
;MKYNYLLILLFIFNFCFSQSRLTKELQLFKSENFDDVTSARKYLLGLHNKEVISALIEMSKDTSYVELKNTGDLIYPGTKRFYGHGWNVRYDIDWLSARAGWLLEEITFQNFGFLKKEISYNELVEITNDKLILKRNDEAERILTYRKIIADEAEKWWMKNENEWTDYYALSEALKSYNVYRWDLAIHYLRFGDYIFENLNIENYTKELKPKLIEISNSINSESTSFQAKLLLNDDENYWYSNKKIK
;
A
#
# COMPACT_ATOMS: atom_id res chain seq x y z
N MET A 1 23.99 16.07 -34.80
CA MET A 1 22.52 16.35 -34.88
C MET A 1 21.65 15.14 -35.21
N LYS A 2 22.03 14.21 -36.10
CA LYS A 2 21.19 13.02 -36.42
C LYS A 2 21.00 12.00 -35.27
N TYR A 3 21.96 11.89 -34.35
CA TYR A 3 21.86 10.96 -33.21
C TYR A 3 20.89 11.41 -32.09
N ASN A 4 20.58 12.71 -32.00
CA ASN A 4 19.64 13.20 -30.97
C ASN A 4 18.19 12.86 -31.29
N TYR A 5 17.79 12.80 -32.56
CA TYR A 5 16.41 12.45 -32.95
C TYR A 5 16.09 10.96 -32.69
N LEU A 6 17.05 10.06 -32.85
CA LEU A 6 16.86 8.63 -32.59
C LEU A 6 16.69 8.35 -31.09
N LEU A 7 17.47 9.04 -30.25
CA LEU A 7 17.36 8.99 -28.78
C LEU A 7 16.02 9.54 -28.28
N ILE A 8 15.54 10.65 -28.86
CA ILE A 8 14.23 11.23 -28.53
C ILE A 8 13.09 10.28 -28.94
N LEU A 9 13.17 9.66 -30.13
CA LEU A 9 12.17 8.68 -30.59
C LEU A 9 12.16 7.40 -29.73
N LEU A 10 13.33 6.90 -29.30
CA LEU A 10 13.43 5.76 -28.38
C LEU A 10 12.88 6.09 -26.99
N PHE A 11 13.07 7.32 -26.51
CA PHE A 11 12.47 7.78 -25.25
C PHE A 11 10.94 7.86 -25.35
N ILE A 12 10.39 8.45 -26.42
CA ILE A 12 8.95 8.57 -26.62
C ILE A 12 8.28 7.19 -26.74
N PHE A 13 8.89 6.25 -27.47
CA PHE A 13 8.34 4.91 -27.62
C PHE A 13 8.29 4.18 -26.28
N ASN A 14 9.39 4.16 -25.51
CA ASN A 14 9.40 3.52 -24.19
C ASN A 14 8.39 4.16 -23.21
N PHE A 15 8.19 5.47 -23.29
CA PHE A 15 7.22 6.18 -22.45
C PHE A 15 5.77 5.77 -22.78
N CYS A 16 5.41 5.72 -24.07
CA CYS A 16 4.08 5.29 -24.49
C CYS A 16 3.79 3.80 -24.16
N PHE A 17 4.77 2.91 -24.32
CA PHE A 17 4.59 1.49 -23.99
C PHE A 17 4.44 1.28 -22.48
N SER A 18 5.24 1.96 -21.65
CA SER A 18 5.12 1.90 -20.19
C SER A 18 3.75 2.39 -19.71
N GLN A 19 3.27 3.52 -20.25
CA GLN A 19 1.94 4.05 -19.93
C GLN A 19 0.82 3.09 -20.33
N SER A 20 0.94 2.44 -21.51
CA SER A 20 -0.03 1.42 -21.95
C SER A 20 -0.10 0.21 -21.03
N ARG A 21 1.05 -0.22 -20.47
CA ARG A 21 1.11 -1.34 -19.52
C ARG A 21 0.55 -0.95 -18.16
N LEU A 22 0.92 0.21 -17.61
CA LEU A 22 0.34 0.72 -16.36
C LEU A 22 -1.19 0.79 -16.45
N THR A 23 -1.73 1.37 -17.53
CA THR A 23 -3.19 1.44 -17.72
C THR A 23 -3.83 0.06 -17.77
N LYS A 24 -3.23 -0.90 -18.49
CA LYS A 24 -3.73 -2.27 -18.56
C LYS A 24 -3.79 -2.93 -17.18
N GLU A 25 -2.72 -2.79 -16.40
CA GLU A 25 -2.59 -3.44 -15.08
C GLU A 25 -3.55 -2.79 -14.07
N LEU A 26 -3.78 -1.47 -14.15
CA LEU A 26 -4.83 -0.81 -13.36
C LEU A 26 -6.23 -1.32 -13.71
N GLN A 27 -6.50 -1.64 -14.98
CA GLN A 27 -7.79 -2.23 -15.37
C GLN A 27 -7.94 -3.66 -14.84
N LEU A 28 -6.88 -4.47 -14.90
CA LEU A 28 -6.87 -5.80 -14.30
C LEU A 28 -7.04 -5.73 -12.78
N PHE A 29 -6.46 -4.72 -12.13
CA PHE A 29 -6.63 -4.50 -10.69
C PHE A 29 -8.07 -4.12 -10.31
N LYS A 30 -8.85 -3.56 -11.25
CA LYS A 30 -10.30 -3.31 -11.10
C LYS A 30 -11.17 -4.52 -11.44
N SER A 31 -10.60 -5.63 -11.93
CA SER A 31 -11.34 -6.84 -12.32
C SER A 31 -12.14 -7.43 -11.16
N GLU A 32 -13.17 -8.20 -11.50
CA GLU A 32 -13.87 -9.07 -10.56
C GLU A 32 -13.11 -10.38 -10.32
N ASN A 33 -12.17 -10.78 -11.18
CA ASN A 33 -11.41 -12.02 -11.00
C ASN A 33 -10.20 -11.79 -10.07
N PHE A 34 -10.15 -12.48 -8.93
CA PHE A 34 -9.07 -12.30 -7.95
C PHE A 34 -7.67 -12.66 -8.48
N ASP A 35 -7.56 -13.58 -9.44
CA ASP A 35 -6.28 -13.91 -10.07
C ASP A 35 -5.71 -12.73 -10.86
N ASP A 36 -6.58 -12.02 -11.59
CA ASP A 36 -6.21 -10.80 -12.32
C ASP A 36 -5.79 -9.70 -11.34
N VAL A 37 -6.55 -9.53 -10.26
CA VAL A 37 -6.26 -8.55 -9.21
C VAL A 37 -4.90 -8.84 -8.56
N THR A 38 -4.62 -10.11 -8.26
CA THR A 38 -3.35 -10.53 -7.64
C THR A 38 -2.17 -10.34 -8.58
N SER A 39 -2.32 -10.72 -9.85
CA SER A 39 -1.29 -10.54 -10.87
C SER A 39 -0.97 -9.05 -11.08
N ALA A 40 -2.01 -8.23 -11.24
CA ALA A 40 -1.87 -6.79 -11.39
C ALA A 40 -1.27 -6.14 -10.15
N ARG A 41 -1.72 -6.53 -8.94
CA ARG A 41 -1.14 -6.03 -7.68
C ARG A 41 0.35 -6.30 -7.63
N LYS A 42 0.79 -7.52 -7.94
CA LYS A 42 2.22 -7.87 -7.92
C LYS A 42 3.02 -6.99 -8.88
N TYR A 43 2.49 -6.74 -10.08
CA TYR A 43 3.14 -5.88 -11.06
C TYR A 43 3.20 -4.42 -10.60
N LEU A 44 2.06 -3.86 -10.18
CA LEU A 44 1.94 -2.47 -9.74
C LEU A 44 2.79 -2.20 -8.48
N LEU A 45 2.80 -3.14 -7.53
CA LEU A 45 3.70 -3.12 -6.39
C LEU A 45 5.13 -3.06 -6.92
N GLY A 46 5.59 -4.04 -7.70
CA GLY A 46 6.96 -4.10 -8.21
C GLY A 46 7.46 -2.89 -9.02
N LEU A 47 6.57 -2.02 -9.52
CA LEU A 47 6.98 -0.75 -10.15
C LEU A 47 7.43 0.31 -9.15
N HIS A 48 6.85 0.36 -7.95
CA HIS A 48 7.25 1.27 -6.86
C HIS A 48 7.50 2.74 -7.29
N ASN A 49 6.63 3.32 -8.13
CA ASN A 49 6.87 4.64 -8.70
C ASN A 49 5.73 5.64 -8.44
N LYS A 50 6.06 6.91 -8.70
CA LYS A 50 5.17 8.07 -8.47
C LYS A 50 3.90 7.97 -9.31
N GLU A 51 4.00 7.47 -10.53
CA GLU A 51 2.85 7.30 -11.44
C GLU A 51 1.83 6.29 -10.91
N VAL A 52 2.30 5.17 -10.32
CA VAL A 52 1.43 4.19 -9.66
C VAL A 52 0.73 4.82 -8.45
N ILE A 53 1.47 5.58 -7.63
CA ILE A 53 0.88 6.27 -6.46
C ILE A 53 -0.23 7.23 -6.90
N SER A 54 0.03 8.11 -7.88
CA SER A 54 -0.97 9.02 -8.42
C SER A 54 -2.19 8.29 -8.99
N ALA A 55 -1.98 7.19 -9.71
CA ALA A 55 -3.07 6.41 -10.29
C ALA A 55 -3.91 5.70 -9.22
N LEU A 56 -3.29 5.20 -8.15
CA LEU A 56 -4.00 4.58 -7.03
C LEU A 56 -4.77 5.61 -6.20
N ILE A 57 -4.23 6.82 -6.01
CA ILE A 57 -4.96 7.92 -5.38
C ILE A 57 -6.21 8.25 -6.18
N GLU A 58 -6.11 8.37 -7.50
CA GLU A 58 -7.28 8.63 -8.34
C GLU A 58 -8.29 7.47 -8.29
N MET A 59 -7.81 6.22 -8.35
CA MET A 59 -8.67 5.05 -8.18
C MET A 59 -9.30 4.99 -6.79
N SER A 60 -8.66 5.50 -5.74
CA SER A 60 -9.19 5.48 -4.38
C SER A 60 -10.47 6.31 -4.20
N LYS A 61 -10.72 7.24 -5.12
CA LYS A 61 -11.96 8.05 -5.19
C LYS A 61 -13.14 7.26 -5.78
N ASP A 62 -12.87 6.16 -6.48
CA ASP A 62 -13.89 5.28 -7.07
C ASP A 62 -14.53 4.39 -6.00
N THR A 63 -15.76 4.73 -5.63
CA THR A 63 -16.51 4.01 -4.59
C THR A 63 -17.41 2.91 -5.16
N SER A 64 -17.13 2.41 -6.37
CA SER A 64 -17.86 1.29 -6.95
C SER A 64 -17.60 -0.02 -6.19
N TYR A 65 -18.65 -0.82 -6.04
CA TYR A 65 -18.57 -2.19 -5.51
C TYR A 65 -18.41 -3.18 -6.66
N VAL A 66 -17.31 -3.93 -6.64
CA VAL A 66 -16.96 -4.97 -7.61
C VAL A 66 -16.63 -6.24 -6.82
N GLU A 67 -17.65 -7.06 -6.61
CA GLU A 67 -17.53 -8.33 -5.88
C GLU A 67 -16.50 -9.24 -6.53
N LEU A 68 -15.54 -9.73 -5.73
CA LEU A 68 -14.52 -10.64 -6.21
C LEU A 68 -15.05 -12.07 -6.43
N LYS A 69 -14.62 -12.64 -7.54
CA LYS A 69 -14.78 -14.04 -7.96
C LYS A 69 -13.42 -14.74 -7.89
N ASN A 70 -13.46 -16.08 -7.90
CA ASN A 70 -12.27 -16.94 -7.78
C ASN A 70 -11.47 -16.68 -6.49
N THR A 71 -12.18 -16.48 -5.38
CA THR A 71 -11.62 -16.15 -4.06
C THR A 71 -11.33 -17.38 -3.18
N GLY A 72 -11.13 -18.55 -3.78
CA GLY A 72 -10.99 -19.83 -3.05
C GLY A 72 -9.84 -19.83 -2.02
N ASP A 73 -8.75 -19.14 -2.33
CA ASP A 73 -7.57 -18.98 -1.47
C ASP A 73 -7.47 -17.58 -0.85
N LEU A 74 -8.58 -16.83 -0.77
CA LEU A 74 -8.59 -15.48 -0.21
C LEU A 74 -9.41 -15.43 1.08
N ILE A 75 -8.80 -14.92 2.14
CA ILE A 75 -9.43 -14.66 3.44
C ILE A 75 -9.50 -13.14 3.61
N TYR A 76 -10.66 -12.57 3.31
CA TYR A 76 -10.95 -11.14 3.38
C TYR A 76 -12.39 -10.88 3.87
N PRO A 77 -12.82 -9.62 4.07
CA PRO A 77 -14.14 -9.29 4.60
C PRO A 77 -15.32 -9.88 3.80
N GLY A 78 -15.18 -9.99 2.48
CA GLY A 78 -16.20 -10.58 1.60
C GLY A 78 -16.15 -12.12 1.49
N THR A 79 -15.32 -12.81 2.29
CA THR A 79 -15.15 -14.28 2.19
C THR A 79 -16.45 -15.01 2.49
N LYS A 80 -16.98 -15.72 1.50
CA LYS A 80 -18.17 -16.56 1.66
C LYS A 80 -17.85 -18.00 2.06
N ARG A 81 -16.64 -18.48 1.74
CA ARG A 81 -16.18 -19.86 1.97
C ARG A 81 -14.70 -19.86 2.32
N PHE A 82 -14.32 -20.63 3.34
CA PHE A 82 -12.94 -20.81 3.77
C PHE A 82 -12.57 -22.30 3.72
N TYR A 83 -11.48 -22.63 3.03
CA TYR A 83 -11.04 -24.01 2.77
C TYR A 83 -9.87 -24.45 3.67
N GLY A 84 -9.55 -23.70 4.73
CA GLY A 84 -8.50 -24.06 5.68
C GLY A 84 -7.12 -23.45 5.38
N HIS A 85 -6.97 -22.80 4.23
CA HIS A 85 -5.78 -22.05 3.82
C HIS A 85 -6.18 -20.82 3.01
N GLY A 86 -5.24 -19.89 2.82
CA GLY A 86 -5.44 -18.73 1.96
C GLY A 86 -4.62 -17.53 2.37
N TRP A 87 -4.54 -16.57 1.46
CA TRP A 87 -3.97 -15.26 1.69
C TRP A 87 -4.95 -14.38 2.45
N ASN A 88 -4.53 -13.85 3.60
CA ASN A 88 -5.30 -12.91 4.37
C ASN A 88 -5.14 -11.48 3.84
N VAL A 89 -6.24 -10.87 3.39
CA VAL A 89 -6.32 -9.46 3.05
C VAL A 89 -7.33 -8.80 3.98
N ARG A 90 -6.84 -7.92 4.86
CA ARG A 90 -7.70 -7.32 5.90
C ARG A 90 -8.66 -6.25 5.36
N TYR A 91 -8.41 -5.75 4.15
CA TYR A 91 -9.18 -4.70 3.47
C TYR A 91 -10.44 -5.26 2.82
N ASP A 92 -11.49 -4.44 2.78
CA ASP A 92 -12.73 -4.74 2.07
C ASP A 92 -12.57 -4.48 0.56
N ILE A 93 -11.75 -5.32 -0.09
CA ILE A 93 -11.27 -5.13 -1.47
C ILE A 93 -12.34 -5.39 -2.55
N ASP A 94 -13.58 -5.68 -2.19
CA ASP A 94 -14.69 -5.60 -3.15
C ASP A 94 -14.98 -4.15 -3.53
N TRP A 95 -14.69 -3.18 -2.66
CA TRP A 95 -14.78 -1.77 -3.01
C TRP A 95 -13.48 -1.29 -3.66
N LEU A 96 -13.59 -0.69 -4.85
CA LEU A 96 -12.42 -0.22 -5.58
C LEU A 96 -11.59 0.80 -4.77
N SER A 97 -12.24 1.65 -3.98
CA SER A 97 -11.58 2.60 -3.09
C SER A 97 -10.66 1.92 -2.07
N ALA A 98 -11.16 0.87 -1.40
CA ALA A 98 -10.41 0.14 -0.40
C ALA A 98 -9.35 -0.77 -1.03
N ARG A 99 -9.62 -1.30 -2.23
CA ARG A 99 -8.65 -2.06 -3.03
C ARG A 99 -7.46 -1.19 -3.47
N ALA A 100 -7.73 0.04 -3.92
CA ALA A 100 -6.67 1.00 -4.24
C ALA A 100 -5.89 1.39 -2.98
N GLY A 101 -6.62 1.70 -1.89
CA GLY A 101 -6.06 2.01 -0.59
C GLY A 101 -5.14 0.93 -0.04
N TRP A 102 -5.48 -0.34 -0.22
CA TRP A 102 -4.64 -1.48 0.17
C TRP A 102 -3.25 -1.39 -0.46
N LEU A 103 -3.17 -1.27 -1.78
CA LEU A 103 -1.90 -1.21 -2.47
C LEU A 103 -1.18 0.13 -2.23
N LEU A 104 -1.94 1.23 -2.14
CA LEU A 104 -1.40 2.56 -1.89
C LEU A 104 -0.70 2.64 -0.52
N GLU A 105 -1.32 2.10 0.54
CA GLU A 105 -0.74 2.06 1.88
C GLU A 105 0.50 1.14 1.92
N GLU A 106 0.49 0.02 1.18
CA GLU A 106 1.67 -0.85 1.07
C GLU A 106 2.85 -0.20 0.35
N ILE A 107 2.62 0.53 -0.75
CA ILE A 107 3.69 1.22 -1.49
C ILE A 107 4.26 2.39 -0.67
N THR A 108 3.38 3.16 -0.03
CA THR A 108 3.77 4.41 0.64
C THR A 108 4.15 4.23 2.11
N PHE A 109 3.94 3.04 2.66
CA PHE A 109 4.04 2.73 4.09
C PHE A 109 3.22 3.68 4.98
N GLN A 110 2.12 4.21 4.46
CA GLN A 110 1.21 5.10 5.18
C GLN A 110 0.03 4.33 5.78
N ASN A 111 -0.63 4.98 6.73
CA ASN A 111 -1.91 4.56 7.25
C ASN A 111 -2.92 5.67 6.92
N PHE A 112 -3.55 5.60 5.76
CA PHE A 112 -4.59 6.55 5.35
C PHE A 112 -5.95 6.17 5.96
N GLY A 113 -6.12 4.92 6.36
CA GLY A 113 -7.31 4.40 7.03
C GLY A 113 -8.21 3.54 6.16
N PHE A 114 -7.77 3.15 4.96
CA PHE A 114 -8.58 2.33 4.03
C PHE A 114 -8.91 0.94 4.57
N LEU A 115 -8.18 0.48 5.60
CA LEU A 115 -8.45 -0.76 6.31
C LEU A 115 -9.80 -0.75 7.06
N LYS A 116 -10.30 0.43 7.45
CA LYS A 116 -11.55 0.56 8.21
C LYS A 116 -12.75 0.19 7.31
N LYS A 117 -13.61 -0.70 7.83
CA LYS A 117 -14.77 -1.27 7.11
C LYS A 117 -16.10 -0.62 7.49
N GLU A 118 -16.15 -0.08 8.71
CA GLU A 118 -17.33 0.53 9.30
C GLU A 118 -16.89 1.79 10.03
N ILE A 119 -17.75 2.81 10.04
CA ILE A 119 -17.53 4.04 10.79
C ILE A 119 -18.82 4.45 11.50
N SER A 120 -18.71 4.72 12.80
CA SER A 120 -19.83 5.24 13.57
C SER A 120 -20.13 6.69 13.17
N TYR A 121 -21.36 7.13 13.45
CA TYR A 121 -21.75 8.54 13.28
C TYR A 121 -20.79 9.48 14.02
N ASN A 122 -20.46 9.17 15.28
CA ASN A 122 -19.65 10.04 16.12
C ASN A 122 -18.23 10.20 15.56
N GLU A 123 -17.59 9.10 15.14
CA GLU A 123 -16.28 9.15 14.50
C GLU A 123 -16.30 9.99 13.21
N LEU A 124 -17.35 9.85 12.38
CA LEU A 124 -17.45 10.61 11.13
C LEU A 124 -17.68 12.11 11.39
N VAL A 125 -18.46 12.48 12.42
CA VAL A 125 -18.61 13.88 12.85
C VAL A 125 -17.29 14.45 13.37
N GLU A 126 -16.52 13.68 14.12
CA GLU A 126 -15.20 14.11 14.61
C GLU A 126 -14.22 14.38 13.46
N ILE A 127 -14.25 13.56 12.41
CA ILE A 127 -13.40 13.72 11.22
C ILE A 127 -13.83 14.91 10.37
N THR A 128 -15.14 15.07 10.15
CA THR A 128 -15.68 16.11 9.25
C THR A 128 -15.83 17.47 9.92
N ASN A 129 -15.87 17.50 11.25
CA ASN A 129 -16.28 18.66 12.06
C ASN A 129 -17.64 19.25 11.61
N ASP A 130 -18.48 18.43 10.96
CA ASP A 130 -19.77 18.84 10.42
C ASP A 130 -20.90 18.00 11.01
N LYS A 131 -21.69 18.65 11.87
CA LYS A 131 -22.84 18.04 12.56
C LYS A 131 -24.09 17.94 11.65
N LEU A 132 -24.07 18.57 10.47
CA LEU A 132 -25.20 18.59 9.54
C LEU A 132 -25.19 17.44 8.54
N ILE A 133 -24.06 16.73 8.37
CA ILE A 133 -23.90 15.67 7.36
C ILE A 133 -24.84 14.47 7.60
N LEU A 134 -25.38 14.24 8.81
CA LEU A 134 -25.78 12.88 9.18
C LEU A 134 -27.14 12.72 9.86
N LYS A 135 -28.15 13.54 9.54
CA LYS A 135 -29.48 13.31 10.12
C LYS A 135 -30.23 12.09 9.55
N ARG A 136 -29.70 11.36 8.56
CA ARG A 136 -30.41 10.25 7.88
C ARG A 136 -29.55 9.10 7.31
N ASN A 137 -28.24 9.07 7.52
CA ASN A 137 -27.40 8.19 6.71
C ASN A 137 -27.36 6.77 7.30
N ASP A 138 -27.75 5.79 6.49
CA ASP A 138 -27.50 4.39 6.77
C ASP A 138 -25.98 4.11 6.81
N GLU A 139 -25.61 2.93 7.28
CA GLU A 139 -24.20 2.57 7.46
C GLU A 139 -23.39 2.59 6.17
N ALA A 140 -24.02 2.22 5.05
CA ALA A 140 -23.38 2.21 3.74
C ALA A 140 -22.99 3.63 3.32
N GLU A 141 -23.88 4.61 3.49
CA GLU A 141 -23.58 5.99 3.12
C GLU A 141 -22.47 6.60 4.00
N ARG A 142 -22.39 6.21 5.29
CA ARG A 142 -21.31 6.65 6.19
C ARG A 142 -19.95 6.14 5.73
N ILE A 143 -19.83 4.85 5.41
CA ILE A 143 -18.55 4.31 4.97
C ILE A 143 -18.11 4.87 3.60
N LEU A 144 -19.06 5.11 2.68
CA LEU A 144 -18.76 5.75 1.40
C LEU A 144 -18.27 7.19 1.56
N THR A 145 -18.89 7.95 2.48
CA THR A 145 -18.44 9.30 2.83
C THR A 145 -17.03 9.27 3.42
N TYR A 146 -16.78 8.36 4.37
CA TYR A 146 -15.45 8.19 4.95
C TYR A 146 -14.38 7.86 3.90
N ARG A 147 -14.68 6.96 2.97
CA ARG A 147 -13.76 6.57 1.89
C ARG A 147 -13.36 7.74 0.99
N LYS A 148 -14.30 8.64 0.68
CA LYS A 148 -14.00 9.87 -0.06
C LYS A 148 -13.07 10.80 0.72
N ILE A 149 -13.35 10.99 2.01
CA ILE A 149 -12.52 11.83 2.88
C ILE A 149 -11.07 11.30 2.92
N ILE A 150 -10.87 10.00 3.14
CA ILE A 150 -9.50 9.45 3.20
C ILE A 150 -8.80 9.43 1.85
N ALA A 151 -9.54 9.34 0.74
CA ALA A 151 -8.98 9.52 -0.60
C ALA A 151 -8.46 10.95 -0.81
N ASP A 152 -9.23 11.95 -0.38
CA ASP A 152 -8.80 13.36 -0.43
C ASP A 152 -7.60 13.62 0.49
N GLU A 153 -7.56 13.00 1.69
CA GLU A 153 -6.40 13.11 2.59
C GLU A 153 -5.15 12.43 2.02
N ALA A 154 -5.31 11.29 1.33
CA ALA A 154 -4.21 10.63 0.62
C ALA A 154 -3.67 11.50 -0.52
N GLU A 155 -4.55 12.17 -1.28
CA GLU A 155 -4.17 13.13 -2.33
C GLU A 155 -3.42 14.33 -1.75
N LYS A 156 -3.92 14.95 -0.67
CA LYS A 156 -3.24 16.07 0.01
C LYS A 156 -1.88 15.65 0.54
N TRP A 157 -1.79 14.47 1.15
CA TRP A 157 -0.51 13.92 1.58
C TRP A 157 0.44 13.76 0.39
N TRP A 158 -0.04 13.22 -0.72
CA TRP A 158 0.80 13.02 -1.90
C TRP A 158 1.34 14.31 -2.47
N MET A 159 0.49 15.31 -2.69
CA MET A 159 0.91 16.63 -3.19
C MET A 159 1.99 17.29 -2.30
N LYS A 160 1.95 17.03 -0.99
CA LYS A 160 2.96 17.56 -0.05
C LYS A 160 4.29 16.80 -0.11
N ASN A 161 4.26 15.50 -0.40
CA ASN A 161 5.41 14.61 -0.26
C ASN A 161 6.02 14.18 -1.59
N GLU A 162 5.33 14.33 -2.72
CA GLU A 162 5.72 13.75 -4.02
C GLU A 162 7.14 14.10 -4.45
N ASN A 163 7.64 15.30 -4.12
CA ASN A 163 8.95 15.77 -4.54
C ASN A 163 10.09 15.07 -3.79
N GLU A 164 9.91 14.83 -2.50
CA GLU A 164 10.89 14.19 -1.61
C GLU A 164 10.68 12.68 -1.51
N TRP A 165 9.55 12.18 -2.02
CA TRP A 165 9.21 10.78 -1.91
C TRP A 165 10.18 9.89 -2.69
N THR A 166 10.75 8.95 -1.95
CA THR A 166 11.46 7.76 -2.43
C THR A 166 11.03 6.59 -1.57
N ASP A 167 11.15 5.36 -2.07
CA ASP A 167 10.77 4.19 -1.29
C ASP A 167 11.57 4.08 0.03
N TYR A 168 12.88 4.36 -0.03
CA TYR A 168 13.73 4.33 1.15
C TYR A 168 13.34 5.39 2.17
N TYR A 169 13.00 6.61 1.71
CA TYR A 169 12.46 7.65 2.59
C TYR A 169 11.15 7.21 3.25
N ALA A 170 10.21 6.67 2.46
CA ALA A 170 8.92 6.21 2.97
C ALA A 170 9.07 5.11 4.02
N LEU A 171 9.96 4.14 3.76
CA LEU A 171 10.31 3.07 4.70
C LEU A 171 10.91 3.63 6.01
N SER A 172 11.89 4.53 5.90
CA SER A 172 12.55 5.16 7.05
C SER A 172 11.55 5.95 7.90
N GLU A 173 10.69 6.74 7.27
CA GLU A 173 9.64 7.52 7.93
C GLU A 173 8.59 6.62 8.58
N ALA A 174 8.22 5.51 7.96
CA ALA A 174 7.29 4.55 8.54
C ALA A 174 7.82 3.97 9.85
N LEU A 175 9.09 3.57 9.90
CA LEU A 175 9.73 3.07 11.14
C LEU A 175 9.81 4.15 12.24
N LYS A 176 9.88 5.43 11.89
CA LYS A 176 9.93 6.55 12.86
C LYS A 176 8.55 7.03 13.31
N SER A 177 7.46 6.59 12.67
CA SER A 177 6.12 7.19 12.82
C SER A 177 5.39 6.92 14.14
N TYR A 178 5.88 5.98 14.98
CA TYR A 178 5.15 5.45 16.15
C TYR A 178 3.74 4.89 15.84
N ASN A 179 3.43 4.68 14.56
CA ASN A 179 2.19 4.07 14.11
C ASN A 179 2.42 2.57 13.86
N VAL A 180 1.79 1.73 14.68
CA VAL A 180 1.95 0.26 14.62
C VAL A 180 1.65 -0.30 13.23
N TYR A 181 0.67 0.25 12.52
CA TYR A 181 0.34 -0.22 11.17
C TYR A 181 1.46 0.07 10.17
N ARG A 182 2.04 1.27 10.24
CA ARG A 182 3.18 1.66 9.39
C ARG A 182 4.43 0.84 9.73
N TRP A 183 4.64 0.51 11.00
CA TRP A 183 5.68 -0.42 11.43
C TRP A 183 5.48 -1.82 10.86
N ASP A 184 4.26 -2.36 10.92
CA ASP A 184 3.91 -3.67 10.37
C ASP A 184 4.22 -3.74 8.87
N LEU A 185 3.80 -2.75 8.08
CA LEU A 185 4.12 -2.66 6.66
C LEU A 185 5.63 -2.61 6.39
N ALA A 186 6.36 -1.74 7.10
CA ALA A 186 7.80 -1.57 6.94
C ALA A 186 8.58 -2.84 7.28
N ILE A 187 8.25 -3.48 8.40
CA ILE A 187 8.89 -4.73 8.85
C ILE A 187 8.53 -5.89 7.93
N HIS A 188 7.27 -5.96 7.48
CA HIS A 188 6.83 -6.98 6.52
C HIS A 188 7.65 -6.89 5.23
N TYR A 189 7.81 -5.69 4.65
CA TYR A 189 8.65 -5.50 3.48
C TYR A 189 10.10 -5.92 3.73
N LEU A 190 10.72 -5.45 4.82
CA LEU A 190 12.10 -5.80 5.13
C LEU A 190 12.29 -7.32 5.20
N ARG A 191 11.37 -8.04 5.84
CA ARG A 191 11.45 -9.51 5.98
C ARG A 191 11.11 -10.27 4.71
N PHE A 192 10.06 -9.86 3.98
CA PHE A 192 9.42 -10.70 2.97
C PHE A 192 9.32 -10.08 1.59
N GLY A 193 9.55 -8.78 1.44
CA GLY A 193 9.61 -8.11 0.14
C GLY A 193 10.63 -8.79 -0.78
N ASP A 194 10.35 -8.82 -2.07
CA ASP A 194 11.16 -9.49 -3.08
C ASP A 194 11.80 -8.53 -4.10
N TYR A 195 11.83 -7.24 -3.76
CA TYR A 195 12.49 -6.16 -4.49
C TYR A 195 13.40 -5.36 -3.55
N ILE A 196 14.33 -4.59 -4.13
CA ILE A 196 15.26 -3.73 -3.40
C ILE A 196 15.03 -2.27 -3.79
N PHE A 197 14.78 -1.44 -2.80
CA PHE A 197 14.74 0.01 -2.98
C PHE A 197 16.12 0.58 -3.28
N GLU A 198 16.15 1.62 -4.09
CA GLU A 198 17.34 2.47 -4.18
C GLU A 198 17.73 2.95 -2.78
N ASN A 199 19.04 2.92 -2.47
CA ASN A 199 19.62 3.24 -1.15
C ASN A 199 19.31 2.27 -0.01
N LEU A 200 18.53 1.20 -0.22
CA LEU A 200 18.46 0.11 0.76
C LEU A 200 19.68 -0.81 0.60
N ASN A 201 20.70 -0.58 1.42
CA ASN A 201 21.88 -1.43 1.52
C ASN A 201 22.22 -1.70 3.00
N ILE A 202 23.16 -2.62 3.27
CA ILE A 202 23.51 -3.03 4.64
C ILE A 202 24.04 -1.86 5.48
N GLU A 203 24.81 -0.94 4.87
CA GLU A 203 25.36 0.21 5.57
C GLU A 203 24.24 1.15 6.03
N ASN A 204 23.38 1.58 5.10
CA ASN A 204 22.23 2.46 5.38
C ASN A 204 21.23 1.78 6.34
N TYR A 205 20.94 0.50 6.14
CA TYR A 205 20.13 -0.29 7.06
C TYR A 205 20.70 -0.25 8.49
N THR A 206 21.99 -0.59 8.64
CA THR A 206 22.64 -0.66 9.95
C THR A 206 22.68 0.69 10.65
N LYS A 207 22.94 1.75 9.88
CA LYS A 207 23.09 3.11 10.40
C LYS A 207 21.76 3.77 10.74
N GLU A 208 20.73 3.59 9.90
CA GLU A 208 19.52 4.41 9.95
C GLU A 208 18.27 3.63 10.36
N LEU A 209 18.09 2.38 9.88
CA LEU A 209 16.87 1.61 10.10
C LEU A 209 16.97 0.70 11.33
N LYS A 210 18.12 0.02 11.51
CA LYS A 210 18.36 -0.93 12.60
C LYS A 210 18.15 -0.33 14.00
N PRO A 211 18.60 0.90 14.31
CA PRO A 211 18.33 1.50 15.63
C PRO A 211 16.84 1.62 15.92
N LYS A 212 16.03 1.97 14.92
CA LYS A 212 14.57 2.06 15.06
C LYS A 212 13.92 0.68 15.19
N LEU A 213 14.43 -0.33 14.49
CA LEU A 213 13.97 -1.71 14.68
C LEU A 213 14.25 -2.22 16.09
N ILE A 214 15.40 -1.87 16.69
CA ILE A 214 15.70 -2.20 18.10
C ILE A 214 14.68 -1.54 19.03
N GLU A 215 14.36 -0.27 18.82
CA GLU A 215 13.31 0.43 19.58
C GLU A 215 11.95 -0.28 19.44
N ILE A 216 11.53 -0.59 18.22
CA ILE A 216 10.26 -1.29 17.94
C ILE A 216 10.25 -2.67 18.58
N SER A 217 11.36 -3.42 18.52
CA SER A 217 11.47 -4.77 19.10
C SER A 217 11.22 -4.80 20.61
N ASN A 218 11.41 -3.67 21.29
CA ASN A 218 11.18 -3.50 22.72
C ASN A 218 9.87 -2.76 23.04
N SER A 219 9.10 -2.38 22.03
CA SER A 219 7.83 -1.67 22.22
C SER A 219 6.76 -2.58 22.81
N ILE A 220 5.93 -2.02 23.70
CA ILE A 220 4.74 -2.66 24.25
C ILE A 220 3.48 -2.38 23.42
N ASN A 221 3.57 -1.51 22.41
CA ASN A 221 2.39 -1.07 21.63
C ASN A 221 1.81 -2.18 20.74
N SER A 222 2.62 -3.17 20.37
CA SER A 222 2.17 -4.33 19.59
C SER A 222 3.13 -5.50 19.76
N GLU A 223 2.74 -6.51 20.53
CA GLU A 223 3.54 -7.71 20.75
C GLU A 223 3.92 -8.41 19.44
N SER A 224 2.97 -8.53 18.51
CA SER A 224 3.21 -9.13 17.20
C SER A 224 4.28 -8.36 16.42
N THR A 225 4.12 -7.03 16.28
CA THR A 225 5.07 -6.19 15.54
C THR A 225 6.46 -6.23 16.18
N SER A 226 6.53 -6.13 17.51
CA SER A 226 7.77 -6.24 18.28
C SER A 226 8.44 -7.60 18.05
N PHE A 227 7.68 -8.69 18.02
CA PHE A 227 8.19 -10.03 17.72
C PHE A 227 8.72 -10.13 16.28
N GLN A 228 8.01 -9.60 15.28
CA GLN A 228 8.50 -9.57 13.90
C GLN A 228 9.81 -8.77 13.77
N ALA A 229 9.94 -7.65 14.49
CA ALA A 229 11.19 -6.89 14.54
C ALA A 229 12.34 -7.69 15.16
N LYS A 230 12.10 -8.44 16.24
CA LYS A 230 13.11 -9.35 16.83
C LYS A 230 13.57 -10.41 15.84
N LEU A 231 12.64 -11.03 15.12
CA LEU A 231 13.00 -12.03 14.10
C LEU A 231 13.87 -11.44 12.99
N LEU A 232 13.61 -10.20 12.57
CA LEU A 232 14.45 -9.49 11.59
C LEU A 232 15.83 -9.15 12.17
N LEU A 233 15.91 -8.76 13.44
CA LEU A 233 17.18 -8.40 14.10
C LEU A 233 18.07 -9.60 14.40
N ASN A 234 17.50 -10.78 14.61
CA ASN A 234 18.21 -12.03 14.85
C ASN A 234 18.72 -12.69 13.54
N ASP A 235 18.46 -12.10 12.38
CA ASP A 235 19.02 -12.53 11.10
C ASP A 235 20.46 -11.99 10.96
N ASP A 236 21.39 -12.63 11.66
CA ASP A 236 22.82 -12.22 11.73
C ASP A 236 23.51 -12.22 10.36
N GLU A 237 23.02 -13.02 9.42
CA GLU A 237 23.56 -13.17 8.07
C GLU A 237 22.88 -12.24 7.04
N ASN A 238 21.89 -11.45 7.47
CA ASN A 238 21.08 -10.59 6.61
C ASN A 238 20.47 -11.34 5.41
N TYR A 239 19.97 -12.57 5.63
CA TYR A 239 19.24 -13.35 4.62
C TYR A 239 18.10 -12.55 4.00
N TRP A 240 17.40 -11.72 4.80
CA TRP A 240 16.33 -10.85 4.33
C TRP A 240 16.76 -9.93 3.17
N TYR A 241 18.02 -9.49 3.16
CA TYR A 241 18.60 -8.62 2.14
C TYR A 241 19.17 -9.44 0.97
N SER A 242 19.89 -10.51 1.27
CA SER A 242 20.48 -11.40 0.24
C SER A 242 19.41 -12.02 -0.67
N ASN A 243 18.27 -12.43 -0.12
CA ASN A 243 17.17 -13.02 -0.90
C ASN A 243 16.51 -12.04 -1.87
N LYS A 244 16.62 -10.72 -1.62
CA LYS A 244 16.10 -9.69 -2.52
C LYS A 244 17.01 -9.41 -3.71
N LYS A 245 18.30 -9.79 -3.64
CA LYS A 245 19.27 -9.60 -4.73
C LYS A 245 19.26 -10.71 -5.78
N ILE A 246 18.72 -11.88 -5.44
CA ILE A 246 18.89 -13.13 -6.21
C ILE A 246 17.78 -13.34 -7.25
N LYS A 247 16.87 -12.39 -7.45
CA LYS A 247 15.70 -12.53 -8.34
C LYS A 247 15.77 -11.67 -9.59
#